data_AF-A0A2M9NZH2-F1
#
_entry.id   AF-A0A2M9NZH2-F1
#
_cell.length_a   1.000
_cell.length_b   1.000
_cell.length_c   1.000
_cell.angle_alpha   90.00
_cell.angle_beta   90.00
_cell.angle_gamma   90.00
#
_symmetry.space_group_name_H-M   'P 1'
#
loop_
_entity.id
_entity.type
_entity.pdbx_description
1 polymer ?
#
loop_
_entity_poly.entity_id
_entity_poly.type
_entity_poly.pdbx_seq_one_letter_code
_entity_poly.pdbx_strand_id
1 'polypeptide(L)'
;MKNKILVTLLMISIGFNLFLFGRWLIFEHAYEPSKNEQVILSEMVQKTVESQDYKKIAEKENIIAMDASLDKNKGGAFPYYFGVSVRTDQQTYLFFCNDDQCSEMENGGWTYSIYQDESPRLPFKQ
;
A
#
# COMPACT_ATOMS: atom_id res chain seq x y z
N MET A 1 -7.98 35.81 36.27
CA MET A 1 -7.53 35.67 34.87
C MET A 1 -6.40 34.65 34.68
N LYS A 2 -5.35 34.64 35.52
CA LYS A 2 -4.26 33.64 35.46
C LYS A 2 -4.73 32.18 35.41
N ASN A 3 -5.64 31.78 36.30
CA ASN A 3 -6.15 30.39 36.29
C ASN A 3 -6.98 30.05 35.05
N LYS A 4 -7.67 31.03 34.43
CA LYS A 4 -8.40 30.79 33.18
C LYS A 4 -7.43 30.53 32.02
N ILE A 5 -6.36 31.32 31.92
CA ILE A 5 -5.31 31.14 30.91
C ILE A 5 -4.62 29.78 31.10
N LEU A 6 -4.29 29.41 32.35
CA LEU A 6 -3.69 28.12 32.68
C LEU A 6 -4.60 26.95 32.28
N VAL A 7 -5.89 27.02 32.60
CA VAL A 7 -6.87 25.99 32.24
C VAL A 7 -7.05 25.91 30.72
N THR A 8 -7.12 27.03 30.00
CA THR A 8 -7.20 27.02 28.54
C THR A 8 -5.97 26.39 27.90
N LEU A 9 -4.76 26.71 28.37
CA LEU A 9 -3.53 26.08 27.91
C LEU A 9 -3.50 24.57 28.20
N LEU A 10 -3.97 24.16 29.37
CA LEU A 10 -4.07 22.75 29.73
C LEU A 10 -5.02 22.01 28.77
N MET A 11 -6.20 22.58 28.48
CA MET A 11 -7.17 21.97 27.56
C MET A 11 -6.62 21.86 26.13
N ILE A 12 -5.92 22.87 25.65
CA ILE A 12 -5.24 22.82 24.34
C ILE A 12 -4.16 21.74 24.33
N SER A 13 -3.35 21.66 25.39
CA SER A 13 -2.30 20.64 25.53
C SER A 13 -2.88 19.23 25.53
N ILE A 14 -3.95 18.99 26.29
CA ILE A 14 -4.64 17.70 26.34
C ILE A 14 -5.23 17.36 24.97
N GLY A 15 -5.93 18.30 24.34
CA GLY A 15 -6.53 18.10 23.01
C GLY A 15 -5.48 17.76 21.95
N PHE A 16 -4.35 18.45 21.94
CA PHE A 16 -3.27 18.19 21.00
C PHE A 16 -2.62 16.81 21.22
N ASN A 17 -2.37 16.43 22.48
CA ASN A 17 -1.82 15.11 22.79
C ASN A 17 -2.80 13.98 22.43
N LEU A 18 -4.10 14.15 22.69
CA LEU A 18 -5.13 13.18 22.28
C LEU A 18 -5.22 13.06 20.76
N PHE A 19 -5.09 14.18 20.03
CA PHE A 19 -5.04 14.16 18.57
C PHE A 19 -3.83 13.39 18.04
N LEU A 20 -2.63 13.65 18.59
CA LEU A 20 -1.42 12.91 18.22
C LEU A 20 -1.54 11.42 18.54
N PHE A 21 -2.06 11.07 19.71
CA PHE A 21 -2.27 9.68 20.11
C PHE A 21 -3.28 8.97 19.21
N GLY A 22 -4.41 9.62 18.89
CA GLY A 22 -5.40 9.07 17.96
C GLY A 22 -4.82 8.86 16.56
N ARG A 23 -4.05 9.82 16.06
CA ARG A 23 -3.35 9.68 14.77
C ARG A 23 -2.35 8.52 14.80
N TRP A 24 -1.54 8.42 15.85
CA TRP A 24 -0.58 7.33 16.03
C TRP A 24 -1.26 5.96 16.01
N LEU A 25 -2.32 5.80 16.80
CA LEU A 25 -3.05 4.54 16.95
C LEU A 25 -3.74 4.10 15.65
N ILE A 26 -4.27 5.05 14.86
CA ILE A 26 -5.00 4.74 13.63
C ILE A 26 -4.06 4.57 12.43
N PHE A 27 -3.09 5.46 12.24
CA PHE A 27 -2.28 5.47 11.02
C PHE A 27 -1.07 4.55 11.11
N GLU A 28 -0.27 4.65 12.17
CA GLU A 28 0.96 3.85 12.27
C GLU A 28 0.65 2.37 12.50
N HIS A 29 -0.44 2.04 13.18
CA HIS A 29 -0.79 0.65 13.44
C HIS A 29 -1.49 -0.04 12.26
N ALA A 30 -2.38 0.67 11.56
CA ALA A 30 -3.21 0.05 10.52
C ALA A 30 -2.60 0.12 9.12
N TYR A 31 -1.75 1.12 8.82
CA TYR A 31 -1.31 1.37 7.44
C TYR A 31 0.20 1.37 7.25
N GLU A 32 0.99 1.67 8.29
CA GLU A 32 2.45 1.64 8.15
C GLU A 32 3.02 0.23 8.39
N PRO A 33 3.90 -0.26 7.50
CA PRO A 33 4.65 -1.49 7.73
C PRO A 33 5.73 -1.25 8.77
N SER A 34 5.76 -2.11 9.79
CA SER A 34 6.87 -2.24 10.73
C SER A 34 8.16 -2.67 10.01
N LYS A 35 9.30 -2.56 10.69
CA LYS A 35 10.60 -2.92 10.09
C LYS A 35 10.65 -4.35 9.56
N ASN A 36 10.04 -5.30 10.27
CA ASN A 36 9.99 -6.70 9.81
C ASN A 36 9.07 -6.86 8.59
N GLU A 37 7.93 -6.16 8.59
CA GLU A 37 6.99 -6.18 7.46
C GLU A 37 7.61 -5.54 6.20
N GLN A 38 8.46 -4.53 6.36
CA GLN A 38 9.22 -3.94 5.23
C GLN A 38 10.22 -4.93 4.63
N VAL A 39 10.90 -5.74 5.45
CA VAL A 39 11.80 -6.79 4.96
C VAL A 39 11.01 -7.83 4.17
N ILE A 40 9.90 -8.31 4.71
CA ILE A 40 8.98 -9.23 4.04
C ILE A 40 8.50 -8.67 2.71
N LEU A 41 8.02 -7.42 2.68
CA LEU A 41 7.58 -6.75 1.45
C LEU A 41 8.70 -6.71 0.40
N SER A 42 9.94 -6.48 0.81
CA SER A 42 11.09 -6.47 -0.08
C SER A 42 11.40 -7.86 -0.65
N GLU A 43 11.31 -8.91 0.17
CA GLU A 43 11.44 -10.30 -0.27
C GLU A 43 10.33 -10.70 -1.25
N MET A 44 9.10 -10.27 -1.00
CA MET A 44 7.97 -10.52 -1.89
C MET A 44 8.16 -9.86 -3.25
N VAL A 45 8.68 -8.62 -3.30
CA VAL A 45 9.01 -7.96 -4.57
C VAL A 45 10.03 -8.78 -5.37
N GLN A 46 11.08 -9.26 -4.71
CA GLN A 46 12.07 -10.12 -5.38
C GLN A 46 11.41 -11.40 -5.91
N LYS A 47 10.63 -12.09 -5.08
CA LYS A 47 9.89 -13.31 -5.48
C LYS A 47 8.91 -13.05 -6.62
N THR A 48 8.29 -11.88 -6.68
CA THR A 48 7.43 -11.48 -7.81
C THR A 48 8.24 -11.40 -9.10
N VAL A 49 9.41 -10.75 -9.10
CA VAL A 49 10.26 -10.66 -10.31
C VAL A 49 10.75 -12.05 -10.76
N GLU A 50 10.98 -12.95 -9.82
CA GLU A 50 11.43 -14.31 -10.09
C GLU A 50 10.31 -15.25 -10.58
N SER A 51 9.04 -14.91 -10.33
CA SER A 51 7.89 -15.78 -10.61
C SER A 51 7.64 -15.97 -12.11
N GLN A 52 7.01 -17.10 -12.44
CA GLN A 52 6.68 -17.39 -13.84
C GLN A 52 5.65 -16.42 -14.41
N ASP A 53 4.69 -15.98 -13.61
CA ASP A 53 3.63 -15.08 -14.07
C ASP A 53 4.16 -13.69 -14.40
N TYR A 54 5.08 -13.16 -13.58
CA TYR A 54 5.75 -11.91 -13.90
C TYR A 54 6.51 -11.99 -15.21
N LYS A 55 7.29 -13.06 -15.43
CA LYS A 55 8.05 -13.25 -16.67
C LYS A 55 7.13 -13.27 -17.90
N LYS A 56 6.01 -13.99 -17.83
CA LYS A 56 5.01 -14.03 -18.92
C LYS A 56 4.39 -12.66 -19.21
N ILE A 57 4.20 -11.82 -18.19
CA ILE A 57 3.68 -10.45 -18.35
C ILE A 57 4.77 -9.55 -18.94
N ALA A 58 5.98 -9.58 -18.41
CA ALA A 58 7.11 -8.77 -18.87
C ALA A 58 7.56 -9.09 -20.31
N GLU A 59 7.25 -10.29 -20.82
CA GLU A 59 7.46 -10.65 -22.23
C GLU A 59 6.46 -9.99 -23.19
N LYS A 60 5.28 -9.58 -22.69
CA LYS A 60 4.15 -9.10 -23.51
C LYS A 60 3.84 -7.62 -23.33
N GLU A 61 4.12 -7.09 -22.16
CA GLU A 61 3.72 -5.75 -21.72
C GLU A 61 4.93 -5.02 -21.12
N ASN A 62 4.92 -3.69 -21.24
CA ASN A 62 6.00 -2.89 -20.70
C ASN A 62 5.77 -2.63 -19.21
N ILE A 63 6.66 -3.10 -18.35
CA ILE A 63 6.59 -2.86 -16.90
C ILE A 63 7.00 -1.42 -16.60
N ILE A 64 6.09 -0.65 -16.00
CA ILE A 64 6.31 0.77 -15.66
C ILE A 64 6.82 0.89 -14.23
N ALA A 65 6.16 0.21 -13.30
CA ALA A 65 6.45 0.32 -11.88
C ALA A 65 6.01 -0.93 -11.12
N MET A 66 6.63 -1.13 -9.97
CA MET A 66 6.19 -2.12 -8.99
C MET A 66 6.05 -1.44 -7.64
N ASP A 67 5.07 -1.85 -6.87
CA ASP A 67 4.81 -1.29 -5.54
C ASP A 67 4.33 -2.38 -4.60
N ALA A 68 4.98 -2.45 -3.44
CA ALA A 68 4.68 -3.41 -2.39
C ALA A 68 3.73 -2.75 -1.40
N SER A 69 2.61 -3.41 -1.14
CA SER A 69 1.51 -2.83 -0.38
C SER A 69 1.09 -3.73 0.77
N LEU A 70 0.58 -3.08 1.81
CA LEU A 70 0.12 -3.69 3.04
C LEU A 70 -1.29 -3.19 3.34
N ASP A 71 -2.24 -4.08 3.53
CA ASP A 71 -3.59 -3.73 3.96
C ASP A 71 -4.01 -4.58 5.15
N LYS A 72 -3.66 -4.13 6.35
CA LYS A 72 -3.99 -4.82 7.62
C LYS A 72 -5.50 -4.85 7.88
N ASN A 73 -6.30 -4.01 7.21
CA ASN A 73 -7.75 -3.99 7.37
C ASN A 73 -8.45 -5.08 6.55
N LYS A 74 -7.76 -5.63 5.54
CA LYS A 74 -8.27 -6.73 4.71
C LYS A 74 -8.57 -8.00 5.52
N GLY A 75 -8.02 -8.10 6.73
CA GLY A 75 -8.20 -9.23 7.64
C GLY A 75 -7.41 -10.46 7.20
N GLY A 76 -7.17 -11.37 8.14
CA GLY A 76 -6.37 -12.58 7.92
C GLY A 76 -4.98 -12.51 8.55
N ALA A 77 -4.35 -13.67 8.72
CA ALA A 77 -2.98 -13.77 9.18
C ALA A 77 -2.00 -13.52 8.02
N PHE A 78 -0.71 -13.39 8.35
CA PHE A 78 0.35 -13.43 7.34
C PHE A 78 0.14 -14.67 6.44
N PRO A 79 0.35 -14.57 5.11
CA PRO A 79 0.78 -13.41 4.31
C PRO A 79 -0.37 -12.63 3.62
N TYR A 80 -1.63 -12.91 3.95
CA TYR A 80 -2.79 -12.51 3.12
C TYR A 80 -3.11 -11.00 3.11
N TYR A 81 -2.51 -10.21 4.00
CA TYR A 81 -2.60 -8.75 4.01
C TYR A 81 -1.44 -8.05 3.29
N PHE A 82 -0.50 -8.83 2.73
CA PHE A 82 0.57 -8.32 1.85
C PHE A 82 0.22 -8.53 0.39
N GLY A 83 0.73 -7.67 -0.48
CA GLY A 83 0.63 -7.87 -1.91
C GLY A 83 1.60 -6.99 -2.68
N VAL A 84 1.95 -7.43 -3.88
CA VAL A 84 2.79 -6.67 -4.81
C VAL A 84 1.97 -6.31 -6.03
N SER A 85 1.92 -5.03 -6.37
CA SER A 85 1.29 -4.57 -7.59
C SER A 85 2.33 -4.32 -8.67
N VAL A 86 2.13 -4.89 -9.85
CA VAL A 86 2.98 -4.73 -11.03
C VAL A 86 2.19 -3.93 -12.05
N ARG A 87 2.61 -2.68 -12.28
CA ARG A 87 1.94 -1.76 -13.19
C ARG A 87 2.59 -1.83 -14.57
N THR A 88 1.78 -2.05 -15.58
CA THR A 88 2.19 -2.05 -16.99
C THR A 88 1.55 -0.88 -17.74
N ASP A 89 1.91 -0.76 -19.02
CA ASP A 89 1.28 0.13 -19.99
C ASP A 89 -0.18 -0.22 -20.32
N GLN A 90 -0.65 -1.42 -19.93
CA GLN A 90 -2.03 -1.84 -20.14
C GLN A 90 -2.83 -1.90 -18.84
N GLN A 91 -2.30 -2.58 -17.82
CA GLN A 91 -3.03 -2.86 -16.58
C GLN A 91 -2.12 -3.03 -15.38
N THR A 92 -2.72 -3.11 -14.19
CA THR A 92 -2.00 -3.41 -12.95
C THR A 92 -2.32 -4.83 -12.52
N TYR A 93 -1.31 -5.67 -12.44
CA TYR A 93 -1.40 -7.03 -11.95
C TYR A 93 -1.15 -7.08 -10.45
N LEU A 94 -1.92 -7.90 -9.75
CA LEU A 94 -1.88 -8.04 -8.30
C LEU A 94 -1.30 -9.40 -7.95
N PHE A 95 -0.12 -9.41 -7.36
CA PHE A 95 0.58 -10.60 -6.94
C PHE A 95 0.40 -10.84 -5.44
N PHE A 96 0.16 -12.11 -5.11
CA PHE A 96 0.00 -12.60 -3.74
C PHE A 96 0.83 -13.86 -3.54
N CYS A 97 1.06 -14.22 -2.28
CA CYS A 97 1.70 -15.50 -1.94
C CYS A 97 0.77 -16.66 -2.30
N ASN A 98 1.32 -17.69 -2.94
CA ASN A 98 0.60 -18.90 -3.32
C ASN A 98 0.27 -19.83 -2.14
N ASP A 99 1.00 -19.70 -1.03
CA ASP A 99 0.85 -20.50 0.18
C ASP A 99 1.14 -19.67 1.46
N ASP A 100 0.96 -20.31 2.61
CA ASP A 100 1.18 -19.72 3.94
C ASP A 100 2.65 -19.40 4.24
N GLN A 101 3.58 -20.05 3.53
CA GLN A 101 5.02 -19.83 3.64
C GLN A 101 5.55 -18.82 2.61
N CYS A 102 4.69 -18.31 1.73
CA CYS A 102 5.04 -17.49 0.57
C CYS A 102 6.20 -18.08 -0.24
N SER A 103 6.09 -19.36 -0.62
CA SER A 103 7.13 -20.03 -1.41
C SER A 103 7.34 -19.33 -2.75
N GLU A 104 6.25 -19.01 -3.45
CA GLU A 104 6.22 -18.27 -4.72
C GLU A 104 5.14 -17.19 -4.73
N MET A 105 5.34 -16.17 -5.57
CA MET A 105 4.34 -15.13 -5.83
C MET A 105 3.55 -15.46 -7.10
N GLU A 106 2.23 -15.49 -7.01
CA GLU A 106 1.34 -15.75 -8.15
C GLU A 106 0.47 -14.54 -8.48
N ASN A 107 0.08 -14.42 -9.75
CA ASN A 107 -0.86 -13.38 -10.15
C ASN A 107 -2.28 -13.77 -9.75
N GLY A 108 -2.82 -13.14 -8.71
CA GLY A 108 -4.18 -13.40 -8.21
C GLY A 108 -5.26 -12.54 -8.85
N GLY A 109 -4.90 -11.58 -9.71
CA GLY A 109 -5.87 -10.75 -10.41
C GLY A 109 -5.27 -9.51 -11.04
N TRP A 110 -6.10 -8.73 -11.73
CA TRP A 110 -5.68 -7.49 -12.37
C TRP A 110 -6.72 -6.40 -12.17
N THR A 111 -6.28 -5.15 -12.28
CA THR A 111 -7.11 -3.95 -12.26
C THR A 111 -6.65 -2.98 -13.33
N TYR A 112 -7.50 -2.05 -13.74
CA TYR A 112 -7.16 -1.07 -14.77
C TYR A 112 -5.96 -0.22 -14.33
N SER A 113 -4.98 -0.07 -15.22
CA SER A 113 -3.92 0.92 -15.03
C SER A 113 -4.53 2.29 -15.27
N ILE A 114 -4.65 3.11 -14.22
CA ILE A 114 -5.00 4.52 -14.37
C ILE A 114 -3.85 5.35 -14.98
N TYR A 115 -2.68 4.72 -15.21
CA TYR A 115 -1.60 5.33 -15.97
C TYR A 115 -1.92 5.24 -17.45
N GLN A 116 -2.51 6.32 -17.93
CA GLN A 116 -2.64 6.58 -19.34
C GLN A 116 -2.00 7.94 -19.57
N ASP A 117 -0.98 7.99 -20.45
CA ASP A 117 -0.59 9.22 -21.14
C ASP A 117 -1.70 9.68 -22.11
N GLU A 118 -2.96 9.43 -21.77
CA GLU A 118 -4.11 9.91 -22.51
C GLU A 118 -4.31 11.38 -22.19
N SER A 119 -4.50 12.17 -23.24
CA SER A 119 -5.00 13.53 -23.13
C SER A 119 -6.21 13.56 -22.19
N PRO A 120 -6.35 14.58 -21.32
CA PRO A 120 -7.42 14.67 -20.34
C PRO A 120 -8.78 14.27 -20.95
N ARG A 121 -9.45 13.29 -20.35
CA ARG A 121 -10.76 12.78 -20.81
C ARG A 121 -11.92 13.78 -20.61
N LEU A 122 -11.60 15.01 -20.23
CA LEU A 122 -12.55 16.09 -20.06
C LEU A 122 -12.51 17.01 -21.28
N PRO A 123 -13.62 17.26 -21.99
CA PRO A 123 -13.73 18.52 -22.67
C PRO A 123 -13.97 19.60 -21.60
N PHE A 124 -12.99 20.45 -21.33
CA PHE A 124 -13.31 21.86 -21.12
C PHE A 124 -13.28 22.54 -22.48
N LYS A 125 -14.19 22.10 -23.37
CA LYS A 125 -14.55 22.94 -24.52
C LYS A 125 -15.33 24.11 -23.94
N GLN A 126 -14.79 25.33 -24.10
CA GLN A 126 -15.57 26.56 -23.99
C GLN A 126 -16.67 26.58 -25.05
#